data_AF-A0A2V9FGZ5-F1
#
_entry.id   AF-A0A2V9FGZ5-F1
#
_cell.length_a   1.000
_cell.length_b   1.000
_cell.length_c   1.000
_cell.angle_alpha   90.00
_cell.angle_beta   90.00
_cell.angle_gamma   90.00
#
_symmetry.space_group_name_H-M   'P 1'
#
loop_
_entity.id
_entity.type
_entity.pdbx_description
1 polymer ?
#
loop_
_entity_poly.entity_id
_entity_poly.type
_entity_poly.pdbx_seq_one_letter_code
_entity_poly.pdbx_strand_id
1 'polypeptide(L)' 'MLRDFELLGIRSVAQLARQNPQRLYARLNRIQAQRQDPCVLDVFSAAVAQAQNPRLPAAQCQWWYWSKKRKQ' A
#
# COMPACT_ATOMS: atom_id res chain seq x y z
N MET A 1 -2.90 -4.65 -8.51
CA MET A 1 -3.39 -4.29 -7.17
C MET A 1 -3.93 -5.48 -6.38
N LEU A 2 -5.09 -6.05 -6.70
CA LEU A 2 -5.60 -7.25 -5.98
C LEU A 2 -4.63 -8.44 -6.06
N ARG A 3 -4.14 -8.72 -7.27
CA ARG A 3 -3.12 -9.76 -7.52
C ARG A 3 -1.82 -9.53 -6.74
N ASP A 4 -1.45 -8.27 -6.49
CA ASP A 4 -0.23 -7.96 -5.73
C ASP A 4 -0.41 -8.32 -4.25
N PHE A 5 -1.60 -8.06 -3.67
CA PHE A 5 -1.92 -8.50 -2.32
C PHE A 5 -1.94 -10.02 -2.19
N GLU A 6 -2.49 -10.73 -3.18
CA GLU A 6 -2.46 -12.20 -3.22
C GLU A 6 -1.03 -12.74 -3.28
N LEU A 7 -0.18 -12.17 -4.14
CA LEU A 7 1.25 -12.51 -4.22
C LEU A 7 1.99 -12.24 -2.91
N LEU A 8 1.57 -11.21 -2.17
CA LEU A 8 2.10 -10.89 -0.85
C LEU A 8 1.49 -11.74 0.28
N GLY A 9 0.53 -12.62 -0.02
CA GLY A 9 -0.16 -13.49 0.93
C GLY A 9 -1.20 -12.77 1.80
N ILE A 10 -1.68 -11.61 1.37
CA ILE A 10 -2.70 -10.82 2.06
C ILE A 10 -4.07 -11.15 1.47
N ARG A 11 -4.97 -11.70 2.29
CA ARG A 11 -6.30 -12.19 1.89
C ARG A 11 -7.45 -11.51 2.63
N SER A 12 -7.16 -10.56 3.52
CA SER A 12 -8.19 -9.84 4.26
C SER A 12 -7.75 -8.41 4.62
N VAL A 13 -8.74 -7.54 4.83
CA VAL A 13 -8.52 -6.16 5.29
C VAL A 13 -7.83 -6.16 6.66
N ALA A 14 -8.20 -7.07 7.57
CA ALA A 14 -7.58 -7.19 8.88
C ALA A 14 -6.09 -7.57 8.80
N GLN A 15 -5.70 -8.42 7.85
CA GLN A 15 -4.29 -8.73 7.60
C GLN A 15 -3.56 -7.51 7.04
N LEU A 16 -4.17 -6.80 6.09
CA LEU A 16 -3.61 -5.59 5.48
C LEU A 16 -3.40 -4.48 6.52
N ALA A 17 -4.33 -4.31 7.45
CA ALA A 17 -4.25 -3.30 8.52
C ALA A 17 -3.01 -3.46 9.41
N ARG A 18 -2.45 -4.67 9.51
CA ARG A 18 -1.26 -4.98 10.30
C ARG A 18 0.06 -4.84 9.51
N GLN A 19 -0.01 -4.51 8.24
CA GLN A 19 1.18 -4.43 7.38
C GLN A 19 1.83 -3.05 7.42
N ASN A 20 3.11 -3.01 7.05
CA ASN A 20 3.82 -1.78 6.77
C ASN A 20 3.94 -1.59 5.24
N PRO A 21 3.46 -0.46 4.67
CA PRO A 21 3.48 -0.21 3.23
C PRO A 21 4.86 -0.33 2.58
N GLN A 22 5.92 0.13 3.25
CA GLN A 22 7.30 0.05 2.76
C GLN A 22 7.78 -1.40 2.68
N ARG A 23 7.40 -2.23 3.67
CA ARG A 23 7.71 -3.67 3.67
C ARG A 23 6.97 -4.39 2.54
N LEU A 24 5.71 -4.04 2.29
CA LEU A 24 4.93 -4.60 1.17
C LEU A 24 5.56 -4.26 -0.17
N TYR A 25 5.93 -2.99 -0.37
CA TYR A 25 6.63 -2.53 -1.57
C TYR A 25 7.97 -3.24 -1.78
N ALA A 26 8.82 -3.32 -0.73
CA ALA A 26 10.10 -4.01 -0.80
C ALA A 26 9.93 -5.50 -1.13
N ARG A 27 8.91 -6.16 -0.56
CA ARG A 27 8.61 -7.56 -0.84
C ARG A 27 8.09 -7.76 -2.26
N LEU A 28 7.25 -6.87 -2.77
CA LEU A 28 6.77 -6.93 -4.15
C LEU A 28 7.92 -6.77 -5.15
N ASN A 29 8.85 -5.84 -4.90
CA ASN A 29 10.06 -5.68 -5.73
C ASN A 29 10.87 -6.98 -5.81
N ARG A 30 11.02 -7.68 -4.68
CA ARG A 30 11.75 -8.95 -4.61
C ARG A 30 11.01 -10.07 -5.36
N ILE A 31 9.69 -10.17 -5.18
CA ILE A 31 8.88 -11.22 -5.84
C ILE A 31 8.89 -11.05 -7.36
N GLN A 32 8.79 -9.82 -7.85
CA GLN A 32 8.77 -9.55 -9.29
C GLN A 32 10.17 -9.38 -9.90
N ALA A 33 11.24 -9.52 -9.11
CA ALA A 33 12.63 -9.31 -9.51
C ALA A 33 12.89 -7.94 -10.21
N GLN A 34 12.03 -6.96 -9.95
CA GLN A 34 12.12 -5.63 -10.56
C GLN A 34 11.66 -4.56 -9.58
N ARG A 35 12.27 -3.38 -9.66
CA ARG A 35 11.84 -2.22 -8.88
C ARG A 35 10.53 -1.71 -9.45
N GLN A 36 9.47 -1.76 -8.66
CA GLN A 36 8.18 -1.19 -9.01
C GLN A 36 8.23 0.33 -9.04
N ASP A 37 7.26 0.94 -9.69
CA ASP A 37 7.07 2.38 -9.62
C ASP A 37 6.81 2.84 -8.17
N PRO A 38 7.34 4.01 -7.76
CA PRO A 38 7.13 4.52 -6.41
C PRO A 38 5.65 4.86 -6.12
N CYS A 39 4.80 5.00 -7.14
CA CYS A 39 3.34 5.13 -6.94
C CYS A 39 2.73 3.87 -6.31
N VAL A 40 3.34 2.69 -6.48
CA VAL A 40 2.88 1.44 -5.84
C VAL A 40 3.00 1.54 -4.32
N LEU A 41 4.07 2.17 -3.81
CA LEU A 41 4.20 2.44 -2.38
C LEU A 41 3.10 3.38 -1.87
N ASP A 42 2.75 4.40 -2.66
CA ASP A 42 1.70 5.37 -2.31
C ASP A 42 0.34 4.69 -2.24
N VAL A 43 0.08 3.76 -3.16
CA VAL A 43 -1.13 2.95 -3.18
C VAL A 43 -1.19 1.99 -1.98
N PHE A 44 -0.07 1.32 -1.64
CA PHE A 44 -0.01 0.52 -0.42
C PHE A 44 -0.23 1.35 0.85
N SER A 45 0.27 2.58 0.86
CA SER A 45 0.09 3.49 2.00
C SER A 45 -1.38 3.87 2.16
N ALA A 46 -2.06 4.22 1.07
CA ALA A 46 -3.49 4.48 1.09
C ALA A 46 -4.31 3.26 1.51
N ALA A 47 -3.99 2.08 1.00
CA ALA A 47 -4.73 0.85 1.29
C ALA A 47 -4.56 0.41 2.75
N VAL A 48 -3.34 0.46 3.29
CA VAL A 48 -3.08 0.14 4.70
C VAL A 48 -3.73 1.18 5.62
N ALA A 49 -3.63 2.47 5.30
CA ALA A 49 -4.26 3.52 6.11
C ALA A 49 -5.79 3.38 6.18
N GLN A 50 -6.43 3.06 5.06
CA GLN A 50 -7.86 2.77 5.02
C GLN A 50 -8.22 1.51 5.80
N ALA A 51 -7.40 0.46 5.71
CA ALA A 51 -7.61 -0.77 6.47
C ALA A 51 -7.45 -0.57 7.99
N GLN A 52 -6.57 0.35 8.41
CA GLN A 52 -6.34 0.69 9.83
C GLN A 52 -7.40 1.65 10.39
N ASN A 53 -7.91 2.56 9.56
CA ASN A 53 -8.86 3.57 9.99
C ASN A 53 -10.06 3.63 9.03
N PRO A 54 -11.19 3.00 9.38
CA PRO A 54 -12.43 3.08 8.59
C PRO A 54 -13.00 4.49 8.45
N ARG A 55 -12.59 5.45 9.30
CA ARG A 55 -13.01 6.86 9.25
C ARG A 55 -11.90 7.76 8.71
N LEU A 56 -10.96 7.20 7.94
CA LEU A 56 -9.89 7.97 7.32
C LEU A 56 -10.49 9.10 6.45
N PRO A 57 -9.96 10.34 6.52
CA PRO A 57 -10.46 11.43 5.70
C PRO A 57 -10.40 11.07 4.21
N ALA A 58 -11.44 11.43 3.46
CA ALA A 58 -11.57 11.06 2.04
C ALA A 58 -10.34 11.44 1.20
N ALA A 59 -9.68 12.56 1.51
CA ALA A 59 -8.45 12.98 0.86
C ALA A 59 -7.29 11.99 1.06
N GLN A 60 -7.17 11.38 2.25
CA GLN A 60 -6.12 10.40 2.58
C GLN A 60 -6.45 8.99 2.05
N CYS A 61 -7.70 8.72 1.69
CA CYS A 61 -8.06 7.49 0.97
C CYS A 61 -7.51 7.47 -0.46
N GLN A 62 -7.13 8.63 -1.00
CA GLN A 62 -6.60 8.77 -2.35
C GLN A 62 -5.08 8.59 -2.35
N TRP A 63 -4.57 7.70 -3.20
CA TRP A 63 -3.13 7.40 -3.27
C TRP A 63 -2.27 8.64 -3.63
N TRP A 64 -2.81 9.59 -4.42
CA TRP A 64 -2.07 10.81 -4.77
C TRP A 64 -1.79 11.73 -3.59
N TYR A 65 -2.59 11.65 -2.50
CA TYR A 65 -2.27 12.33 -1.25
C TYR A 65 -0.93 11.84 -0.69
N TRP A 66 -0.69 10.52 -0.75
CA TRP A 66 0.55 9.89 -0.31
C TRP A 66 1.70 10.19 -1.27
N SER A 67 1.45 10.28 -2.58
CA SER A 67 2.45 10.76 -3.53
C SER A 67 2.92 12.19 -3.23
N LYS A 68 1.99 13.09 -2.88
CA LYS A 68 2.34 14.46 -2.44
C LYS A 68 3.15 14.42 -1.15
N LYS A 69 2.74 13.60 -0.17
CA LYS A 69 3.42 13.45 1.12
C LYS A 69 4.84 12.90 0.99
N ARG A 70 5.08 11.97 0.05
CA ARG A 70 6.40 11.38 -0.21
C ARG A 70 7.36 12.32 -0.95
N LYS A 71 6.83 13.28 -1.70
CA LYS A 71 7.59 14.25 -2.50
C LYS A 71 7.90 15.55 -1.75
N GLN A 72 7.31 15.75 -0.58
CA GLN A 72 7.72 16.78 0.38
C GLN A 72 8.99 16.34 1.09
#